data_AF-A0A8J9UY32-F1
#
_entry.id   AF-A0A8J9UY32-F1
#
_cell.length_a   1.000
_cell.length_b   1.000
_cell.length_c   1.000
_cell.angle_alpha   90.00
_cell.angle_beta   90.00
_cell.angle_gamma   90.00
#
_symmetry.space_group_name_H-M   'P 1'
#
loop_
_entity.id
_entity.type
_entity.pdbx_description
1 polymer ?
#
loop_
_entity_poly.entity_id
_entity_poly.type
_entity_poly.pdbx_seq_one_letter_code
_entity_poly.pdbx_strand_id
1 'polypeptide(L)' 'MPNPPYSPDIATYIFISFPKMKLNLKRTHHGGVEEFKDAVTVVLNELTSEDYQGCFESWVLRQRKNPCIGIKGDYCECR' A
#
# COMPACT_ATOMS: atom_id res chain seq x y z
N MET A 1 -1.62 12.56 -13.29
CA MET A 1 -0.60 13.02 -12.33
C MET A 1 0.65 12.20 -12.59
N PRO A 2 1.80 12.81 -12.93
CA PRO A 2 3.02 12.05 -13.17
C PRO A 2 3.52 11.42 -11.86
N ASN A 3 3.92 10.15 -11.90
CA ASN A 3 4.49 9.46 -10.74
C ASN A 3 6.02 9.62 -10.78
N PRO A 4 6.65 10.28 -9.79
CA PRO A 4 8.09 10.44 -9.75
C PRO A 4 8.79 9.08 -9.61
N PRO A 5 10.00 8.92 -10.20
CA PRO A 5 10.77 7.70 -10.08
C PRO A 5 11.16 7.46 -8.61
N TYR A 6 11.15 6.19 -8.19
CA TYR A 6 11.49 5.77 -6.83
C TYR A 6 10.61 6.37 -5.72
N SER A 7 9.34 6.68 -6.01
CA SER A 7 8.41 7.22 -5.00
C SER A 7 7.30 6.24 -4.59
N PRO A 8 7.64 5.15 -3.86
CA PRO A 8 6.64 4.22 -3.33
C PRO A 8 5.70 4.90 -2.31
N ASP A 9 6.15 5.98 -1.68
CA ASP A 9 5.40 6.87 -0.79
C ASP A 9 4.31 7.70 -1.50
N ILE A 10 4.32 7.73 -2.83
CA ILE A 10 3.32 8.39 -3.70
C ILE A 10 2.51 7.35 -4.49
N ALA A 11 2.99 6.12 -4.63
CA ALA A 11 2.33 5.08 -5.43
C ALA A 11 1.04 4.54 -4.79
N THR A 12 -0.11 4.85 -5.40
CA THR A 12 -1.45 4.42 -4.94
C THR A 12 -1.56 2.93 -4.64
N TYR A 13 -1.08 2.08 -5.56
CA TYR A 13 -1.24 0.63 -5.46
C TYR A 13 -0.53 0.03 -4.23
N ILE A 14 0.67 0.52 -3.91
CA ILE A 14 1.48 0.01 -2.80
C ILE A 14 0.84 0.35 -1.44
N PHE A 15 0.10 1.46 -1.33
CA PHE A 15 -0.63 1.81 -0.10
C PHE A 15 -1.86 0.95 0.15
N ILE A 16 -2.54 0.50 -0.90
CA ILE A 16 -3.82 -0.20 -0.80
C ILE A 16 -3.62 -1.65 -0.36
N SER A 17 -2.86 -2.41 -1.14
CA SER A 17 -2.79 -3.86 -0.97
C SER A 17 -1.70 -4.27 0.03
N PHE A 18 -0.56 -3.57 0.02
CA PHE A 18 0.64 -4.05 0.72
C PHE A 18 0.51 -4.07 2.24
N PRO A 19 -0.11 -3.08 2.92
CA PRO A 19 -0.26 -3.13 4.38
C PRO A 19 -1.16 -4.28 4.84
N LYS A 20 -2.31 -4.49 4.18
CA LYS A 20 -3.21 -5.61 4.50
C LYS A 20 -2.56 -6.96 4.20
N MET A 21 -1.95 -7.11 3.02
CA MET A 21 -1.19 -8.31 2.67
C MET A 21 -0.07 -8.58 3.67
N LYS A 22 0.74 -7.57 4.01
CA LYS A 22 1.81 -7.70 5.01
C LYS A 22 1.26 -8.04 6.39
N LEU A 23 0.13 -7.49 6.81
CA LEU A 23 -0.47 -7.80 8.11
C LEU A 23 -0.99 -9.24 8.18
N ASN A 24 -1.58 -9.74 7.11
CA ASN A 24 -2.16 -11.10 7.05
C ASN A 24 -1.11 -12.18 6.76
N LEU A 25 -0.06 -11.85 6.02
CA LEU A 25 0.99 -12.80 5.60
C LEU A 25 2.23 -12.76 6.50
N LYS A 26 2.42 -11.72 7.33
CA LYS A 26 3.58 -11.66 8.23
C LYS A 26 3.53 -12.81 9.24
N ARG A 27 4.71 -13.32 9.59
CA ARG A 27 4.91 -14.34 10.64
C ARG A 27 4.23 -15.69 10.36
N THR A 28 3.71 -15.90 9.14
CA THR A 28 3.20 -17.18 8.68
C THR A 28 4.25 -17.84 7.79
N HIS A 29 4.64 -19.08 8.10
CA HIS A 29 5.51 -19.86 7.23
C HIS A 29 4.63 -20.60 6.21
N HIS A 30 4.76 -20.25 4.94
CA HIS A 30 4.13 -20.98 3.84
C HIS A 30 5.12 -22.04 3.36
N GLY A 31 4.72 -23.31 3.33
CA GLY A 31 5.57 -24.45 2.99
C GLY A 31 6.06 -24.44 1.54
N GLY A 32 5.43 -23.65 0.67
CA GLY A 32 5.83 -23.48 -0.72
C GLY A 32 5.15 -22.32 -1.43
N VAL A 33 5.54 -22.11 -2.69
CA VAL A 33 5.05 -20.99 -3.53
C VAL A 33 3.55 -21.07 -3.78
N GLU A 34 2.99 -22.27 -3.97
CA GLU A 34 1.54 -22.43 -4.22
C GLU A 34 0.71 -22.07 -2.99
N GLU A 35 1.10 -22.53 -1.80
CA GLU A 35 0.42 -22.17 -0.55
C GLU A 35 0.50 -20.65 -0.28
N PHE A 36 1.62 -20.01 -0.66
CA PHE A 36 1.74 -18.56 -0.58
C PHE A 36 0.80 -17.85 -1.56
N LYS A 37 0.68 -18.33 -2.81
CA LYS A 37 -0.26 -17.77 -3.79
C LYS A 37 -1.71 -17.90 -3.32
N ASP A 38 -2.07 -19.04 -2.73
CA ASP A 38 -3.41 -19.27 -2.19
C ASP A 38 -3.70 -18.28 -1.05
N ALA A 39 -2.76 -18.13 -0.11
CA ALA A 39 -2.88 -17.17 0.98
C ALA A 39 -3.01 -15.72 0.48
N VAL A 40 -2.22 -15.34 -0.53
CA VAL A 40 -2.33 -14.02 -1.18
C VAL A 40 -3.71 -13.85 -1.83
N THR A 41 -4.20 -14.88 -2.51
CA THR A 41 -5.50 -14.85 -3.21
C THR A 41 -6.66 -14.68 -2.23
N VAL A 42 -6.62 -15.36 -1.08
CA VAL A 42 -7.60 -15.17 0.00
C VAL A 42 -7.62 -13.72 0.46
N VAL A 43 -6.46 -13.14 0.79
CA VAL A 43 -6.37 -11.75 1.26
C VAL A 43 -6.87 -10.76 0.21
N LEU A 44 -6.59 -11.00 -1.07
CA LEU A 44 -7.06 -10.14 -2.16
C LEU A 44 -8.59 -10.21 -2.35
N ASN A 45 -9.19 -11.39 -2.15
CA ASN A 45 -10.65 -11.57 -2.23
C ASN A 45 -11.40 -10.97 -1.02
N GLU A 46 -10.72 -10.79 0.11
CA GLU A 46 -11.29 -10.13 1.30
C GLU A 46 -11.31 -8.59 1.22
N LEU A 47 -10.64 -8.00 0.22
CA LEU A 47 -10.63 -6.55 0.03
C LEU A 47 -12.00 -6.06 -0.44
N THR A 48 -12.60 -5.15 0.32
CA THR A 48 -13.88 -4.55 -0.03
C THR A 48 -13.72 -3.23 -0.76
N SER A 49 -14.78 -2.76 -1.42
CA SER A 49 -14.81 -1.45 -2.08
C SER A 49 -14.48 -0.30 -1.11
N GLU A 50 -14.90 -0.40 0.15
CA GLU A 50 -14.59 0.58 1.19
C GLU A 50 -13.09 0.64 1.50
N ASP A 51 -12.38 -0.50 1.46
CA ASP A 51 -10.93 -0.52 1.65
C ASP A 51 -10.22 0.25 0.53
N TYR A 52 -10.66 0.05 -0.71
CA TYR A 52 -10.14 0.80 -1.85
C TYR A 52 -10.44 2.29 -1.68
N GLN A 53 -11.69 2.64 -1.36
CA GLN A 53 -12.12 4.03 -1.21
C GLN A 53 -11.35 4.76 -0.10
N GLY A 54 -11.31 4.21 1.12
CA GLY A 54 -10.61 4.84 2.24
C GLY A 54 -9.11 5.02 1.98
N CYS A 55 -8.54 4.11 1.19
CA CYS A 55 -7.14 4.20 0.81
C CYS A 55 -6.88 5.25 -0.28
N PHE A 56 -7.77 5.37 -1.27
CA PHE A 56 -7.74 6.49 -2.24
C PHE A 56 -7.92 7.84 -1.55
N GLU A 57 -8.84 7.95 -0.59
CA GLU A 57 -9.03 9.17 0.21
C GLU A 57 -7.76 9.52 0.99
N SER A 58 -7.16 8.54 1.68
CA SER A 58 -5.89 8.71 2.40
C SER A 58 -4.75 9.13 1.48
N TRP A 59 -4.69 8.56 0.27
CA TRP A 59 -3.71 8.92 -0.74
C TRP A 59 -3.91 10.37 -1.24
N VAL A 60 -5.14 10.76 -1.59
CA VAL A 60 -5.45 12.14 -2.00
C VAL A 60 -5.12 13.12 -0.89
N LEU A 61 -5.45 12.80 0.36
CA LEU A 61 -5.09 13.62 1.52
C LEU A 61 -3.57 13.78 1.66
N ARG A 62 -2.80 12.69 1.51
CA ARG A 62 -1.33 12.74 1.49
C ARG A 62 -0.80 13.63 0.36
N GLN A 63 -1.32 13.49 -0.86
CA GLN A 63 -0.93 14.34 -1.99
C GLN A 63 -1.27 15.82 -1.76
N ARG A 64 -2.40 16.12 -1.14
CA ARG A 64 -2.79 17.50 -0.80
C ARG A 64 -1.94 18.10 0.31
N LYS A 65 -1.54 17.29 1.28
CA LYS A 65 -0.69 17.68 2.41
C LYS A 65 0.80 17.45 2.14
N ASN A 66 1.18 17.15 0.89
CA ASN A 66 2.42 16.46 0.53
C ASN A 66 3.63 17.01 1.29
N PRO A 67 4.07 16.32 2.37
CA PRO A 67 5.13 16.83 3.22
C PRO A 67 6.47 16.88 2.47
N CYS A 68 6.59 16.10 1.38
CA CYS A 68 7.73 16.10 0.46
C CYS A 68 7.98 17.50 -0.14
N ILE A 69 6.93 18.33 -0.30
CA ILE A 69 7.08 19.73 -0.77
C ILE A 69 7.85 20.56 0.27
N GLY A 70 7.58 20.34 1.57
CA GLY A 70 8.27 21.02 2.67
C GLY A 70 9.69 20.52 2.91
N ILE A 71 10.00 19.28 2.53
CA ILE A 71 11.33 18.66 2.70
C ILE A 71 12.08 18.45 1.38
N LYS A 72 11.79 19.26 0.35
CA LYS A 72 12.52 19.28 -0.93
C LYS A 72 12.62 17.93 -1.66
N GLY A 73 11.60 17.09 -1.54
CA GLY A 73 11.53 15.80 -2.23
C GLY A 73 12.15 14.62 -1.49
N ASP A 74 12.57 14.80 -0.24
CA ASP A 74 12.93 13.68 0.62
C ASP A 74 11.73 12.78 0.94
N TYR A 75 12.03 11.52 1.30
CA TYR A 75 11.01 10.55 1.69
C TYR A 75 10.29 10.98 2.97
N CYS A 76 8.97 10.87 2.95
CA CYS A 76 8.14 11.07 4.12
C CYS A 76 7.72 9.73 4.73
N GLU A 77 7.98 9.53 6.02
CA GLU A 77 7.43 8.37 6.73
C GLU A 77 5.91 8.53 6.90
N CYS A 78 5.16 7.48 6.57
CA CYS A 78 3.75 7.38 6.93
C CYS A 78 3.66 7.00 8.40
N ARG A 79 3.40 8.00 9.26
CA ARG A 79 3.04 7.78 10.66
C ARG A 79 1.53 7.60 10.82
#